data_AF-A0A7C5TXX1-F1
#
_entry.id   AF-A0A7C5TXX1-F1
#
_cell.length_a   1.000
_cell.length_b   1.000
_cell.length_c   1.000
_cell.angle_alpha   90.00
_cell.angle_beta   90.00
_cell.angle_gamma   90.00
#
_symmetry.space_group_name_H-M   'P 1'
#
loop_
_entity.id
_entity.type
_entity.pdbx_description
1 polymer ?
#
loop_
_entity_poly.entity_id
_entity_poly.type
_entity_poly.pdbx_seq_one_letter_code
_entity_poly.pdbx_strand_id
1 'polypeptide(L)'
;MRGQTSVEYIYYYIILLIFISIVIYGLFSYYQIQVQENNRYNLYILEQYIKSVFVSASRLGPGGYVELDLPSIINFDSYQINLIRDNTDYTSARIYLNLNKSNYTYSFNVQTEYVFDQKNFNFSSGKKYIVRITYDNKTMIQER
;
A
#
# COMPACT_ATOMS: atom_id res chain seq x y z
N MET A 1 35.10 46.18 36.48
CA MET A 1 34.36 44.90 36.62
C MET A 1 33.30 44.82 35.51
N ARG A 2 33.66 44.32 34.33
CA ARG A 2 32.78 44.18 33.14
C ARG A 2 33.33 42.99 32.34
N GLY A 3 32.77 41.80 32.55
CA GLY A 3 33.26 40.58 31.90
C GLY A 3 32.45 39.32 32.21
N GLN A 4 31.59 39.36 33.24
CA GLN A 4 30.69 38.24 33.59
C GLN A 4 29.46 38.15 32.67
N THR A 5 28.94 39.28 32.18
CA THR A 5 27.68 39.30 31.40
C THR A 5 27.80 38.58 30.06
N SER A 6 28.94 38.69 29.36
CA SER A 6 29.14 38.06 28.03
C SER A 6 29.16 36.54 28.05
N VAL A 7 29.62 35.93 29.15
CA VAL A 7 29.71 34.46 29.27
C VAL A 7 28.33 33.87 29.58
N GLU A 8 27.53 34.55 30.42
CA GLU A 8 26.15 34.16 30.71
C GLU A 8 25.28 34.17 29.44
N TYR A 9 25.41 35.20 28.59
CA TYR A 9 24.71 35.24 27.30
C TYR A 9 25.06 34.08 26.38
N ILE A 10 26.32 33.62 26.38
CA ILE A 10 26.75 32.45 25.60
C ILE A 10 26.07 31.17 26.13
N TYR A 11 25.99 31.00 27.44
CA TYR A 11 25.29 29.85 28.04
C TYR A 11 23.79 29.85 27.69
N TYR A 12 23.12 31.00 27.76
CA TYR A 12 21.72 31.10 27.34
C TYR A 12 21.54 30.77 25.85
N TYR A 13 22.47 31.19 25.00
CA TYR A 13 22.41 30.89 23.57
C TYR A 13 22.60 29.40 23.27
N ILE A 14 23.52 28.73 23.97
CA ILE A 14 23.75 27.30 23.84
C ILE A 14 22.51 26.51 24.30
N ILE A 15 21.94 26.87 25.45
CA ILE A 15 20.72 26.23 25.97
C ILE A 15 19.55 26.41 24.99
N LEU A 16 19.41 27.62 24.42
CA LEU A 16 18.38 27.92 23.42
C LEU A 16 18.56 27.08 22.15
N LEU A 17 19.80 26.93 21.65
CA LEU A 17 20.08 26.11 20.48
C LEU A 17 19.81 24.61 20.71
N ILE A 18 20.15 24.11 21.89
CA ILE A 18 19.84 22.73 22.30
C ILE A 18 18.32 22.53 22.33
N PHE A 19 17.58 23.48 22.93
CA PHE A 19 16.13 23.40 23.01
C PHE A 19 15.47 23.43 21.62
N ILE A 20 15.88 24.34 20.74
CA ILE A 20 15.39 24.44 19.37
C ILE A 20 15.68 23.13 18.60
N SER A 21 16.87 22.57 18.77
CA SER A 21 17.24 21.31 18.12
C SER A 21 16.30 20.16 18.55
N ILE A 22 16.04 20.03 19.85
CA ILE A 22 15.12 19.02 20.38
C ILE A 22 13.71 19.18 19.79
N VAL A 23 13.20 20.42 19.72
CA VAL A 23 11.88 20.70 19.14
C VAL A 23 11.81 20.33 17.66
N ILE A 24 12.82 20.68 16.87
CA ILE A 24 12.88 20.35 15.44
C ILE A 24 12.93 18.82 15.25
N TYR A 25 13.76 18.11 16.02
CA TYR A 25 13.84 16.65 15.96
C TYR A 25 12.51 15.99 16.37
N GLY A 26 11.83 16.53 17.38
CA GLY A 26 10.51 16.05 17.81
C GLY A 26 9.45 16.21 16.72
N LEU A 27 9.38 17.37 16.08
CA LEU A 27 8.45 17.65 14.97
C LEU A 27 8.76 16.78 13.75
N PHE A 28 10.04 16.61 13.41
CA PHE A 28 10.45 15.74 12.31
C PHE A 28 10.09 14.29 12.56
N SER A 29 10.34 13.77 13.76
CA SER A 29 9.99 12.40 14.15
C SER A 29 8.47 12.19 14.12
N TYR A 30 7.71 13.16 14.62
CA TYR A 30 6.24 13.14 14.55
C TYR A 30 5.73 13.11 13.10
N TYR A 31 6.32 13.91 12.21
CA TYR A 31 5.97 13.92 10.80
C TYR A 31 6.26 12.55 10.14
N GLN A 32 7.40 11.93 10.44
CA GLN A 32 7.71 10.60 9.93
C GLN A 32 6.70 9.54 10.39
N ILE A 33 6.28 9.58 11.66
CA ILE A 33 5.28 8.67 12.21
C ILE A 33 3.95 8.85 11.49
N GLN A 34 3.48 10.10 11.32
CA GLN A 34 2.23 10.40 10.62
C GLN A 34 2.24 9.92 9.16
N VAL A 35 3.36 10.12 8.46
CA VAL A 35 3.52 9.61 7.08
C VAL A 35 3.49 8.08 7.05
N GLN A 36 4.14 7.41 8.01
CA GLN A 36 4.16 5.96 8.08
C GLN A 36 2.78 5.38 8.42
N GLU A 37 2.05 5.99 9.35
CA GLU A 37 0.69 5.60 9.72
C GLU A 37 -0.28 5.79 8.55
N ASN A 38 -0.23 6.93 7.85
CA ASN A 38 -1.04 7.17 6.66
C ASN A 38 -0.74 6.13 5.56
N ASN A 39 0.53 5.79 5.34
CA ASN A 39 0.89 4.76 4.37
C ASN A 39 0.35 3.38 4.75
N ARG A 40 0.43 2.99 6.03
CA ARG A 40 -0.15 1.73 6.50
C ARG A 40 -1.67 1.69 6.35
N TYR A 41 -2.34 2.79 6.68
CA TYR A 41 -3.79 2.90 6.53
C TYR A 41 -4.21 2.81 5.05
N ASN A 42 -3.49 3.49 4.16
CA ASN A 42 -3.75 3.42 2.71
C ASN A 42 -3.51 2.02 2.14
N LEU A 43 -2.46 1.31 2.59
CA LEU A 43 -2.21 -0.08 2.20
C LEU A 43 -3.32 -1.02 2.69
N TYR A 44 -3.84 -0.79 3.90
CA TYR A 44 -4.97 -1.56 4.43
C TYR A 44 -6.24 -1.33 3.60
N ILE A 45 -6.56 -0.08 3.23
CA ILE A 45 -7.70 0.19 2.34
C ILE A 45 -7.53 -0.50 0.99
N LEU A 46 -6.33 -0.47 0.41
CA LEU A 46 -6.03 -1.17 -0.85
C LEU A 46 -6.23 -2.68 -0.74
N GLU A 47 -5.74 -3.27 0.35
CA GLU A 47 -5.92 -4.69 0.66
C GLU A 47 -7.40 -5.06 0.68
N GLN A 48 -8.22 -4.33 1.44
CA GLN A 48 -9.66 -4.58 1.55
C GLN A 48 -10.36 -4.41 0.20
N TYR A 49 -9.97 -3.38 -0.57
CA TYR A 49 -10.55 -3.12 -1.88
C TYR A 49 -10.26 -4.26 -2.86
N ILE A 50 -8.99 -4.67 -3.01
CA ILE A 50 -8.61 -5.77 -3.90
C ILE A 50 -9.27 -7.08 -3.46
N LYS A 51 -9.29 -7.39 -2.16
CA LYS A 51 -10.04 -8.55 -1.63
C LYS A 51 -11.49 -8.54 -2.06
N SER A 52 -12.17 -7.40 -1.89
CA SER A 52 -13.58 -7.27 -2.23
C SER A 52 -13.86 -7.50 -3.72
N VAL A 53 -12.99 -7.00 -4.60
CA VAL A 53 -13.12 -7.16 -6.06
C VAL A 53 -12.95 -8.61 -6.47
N PHE A 54 -11.92 -9.28 -5.95
CA PHE A 54 -11.64 -10.68 -6.28
C PHE A 54 -12.71 -11.64 -5.74
N VAL A 55 -13.20 -11.40 -4.51
CA VAL A 55 -14.34 -12.15 -3.95
C VAL A 55 -15.60 -11.92 -4.79
N SER A 56 -15.91 -10.67 -5.13
CA SER A 56 -17.09 -10.33 -5.93
C SER A 56 -17.01 -10.95 -7.32
N ALA A 57 -15.86 -10.89 -7.98
CA ALA A 57 -15.64 -11.53 -9.28
C ALA A 57 -15.84 -13.05 -9.18
N SER A 58 -15.41 -13.67 -8.08
CA SER A 58 -15.65 -15.10 -7.84
C SER A 58 -17.14 -15.44 -7.69
N ARG A 59 -17.91 -14.60 -6.99
CA ARG A 59 -19.35 -14.82 -6.77
C ARG A 59 -20.22 -14.67 -8.01
N LEU A 60 -19.80 -13.82 -8.95
CA LEU A 60 -20.55 -13.63 -10.21
C LEU A 60 -20.47 -14.85 -11.13
N GLY A 61 -19.55 -15.77 -10.87
CA GLY A 61 -19.34 -16.96 -11.69
C GLY A 61 -18.79 -16.66 -13.09
N PRO A 62 -18.75 -17.69 -13.95
CA PRO A 62 -18.19 -17.57 -15.29
C PRO A 62 -18.90 -16.52 -16.17
N GLY A 63 -18.12 -15.61 -16.75
CA GLY A 63 -18.63 -14.52 -17.61
C GLY A 63 -18.98 -13.24 -16.86
N GLY A 64 -19.10 -13.31 -15.53
CA GLY A 64 -19.22 -12.15 -14.64
C GLY A 64 -17.94 -11.32 -14.63
N TYR A 65 -18.08 -10.00 -14.48
CA TYR A 65 -16.94 -9.10 -14.38
C TYR A 65 -17.15 -8.06 -13.27
N VAL A 66 -16.04 -7.65 -12.66
CA VAL A 66 -16.00 -6.58 -11.66
C VAL A 66 -14.96 -5.56 -12.10
N GLU A 67 -15.25 -4.29 -11.91
CA GLU A 67 -14.29 -3.22 -12.14
C GLU A 67 -13.34 -3.10 -10.94
N LEU A 68 -12.04 -3.12 -11.24
CA LEU A 68 -10.97 -2.76 -10.33
C LEU A 68 -10.54 -1.32 -10.69
N ASP A 69 -10.94 -0.38 -9.85
CA ASP A 69 -10.51 1.02 -9.90
C ASP A 69 -9.41 1.21 -8.87
N LEU A 70 -8.14 1.18 -9.32
CA LEU A 70 -7.02 1.36 -8.41
C LEU A 70 -6.90 2.84 -8.05
N PRO A 71 -7.25 3.24 -6.82
CA PRO A 71 -7.34 4.65 -6.47
C PRO A 71 -5.97 5.30 -6.58
N SER A 72 -5.94 6.48 -7.21
CA SER A 72 -4.75 7.35 -7.29
C SER A 72 -4.30 7.89 -5.92
N ILE A 73 -5.09 7.62 -4.87
CA ILE A 73 -4.82 7.93 -3.46
C ILE A 73 -3.47 7.35 -3.03
N ILE A 74 -3.02 6.28 -3.68
CA ILE A 74 -1.75 5.65 -3.38
C ILE A 74 -0.76 5.98 -4.48
N ASN A 75 0.25 6.73 -4.08
CA ASN A 75 1.26 7.37 -4.92
C ASN A 75 2.26 6.35 -5.49
N PHE A 76 1.81 5.22 -6.02
CA PHE A 76 2.65 4.19 -6.63
C PHE A 76 2.60 4.28 -8.15
N ASP A 77 3.73 4.09 -8.82
CA ASP A 77 3.81 4.19 -10.28
C ASP A 77 3.20 2.96 -10.98
N SER A 78 3.35 1.79 -10.34
CA SER A 78 2.78 0.53 -10.82
C SER A 78 2.56 -0.46 -9.69
N TYR A 79 1.56 -1.32 -9.85
CA TYR A 79 1.28 -2.47 -9.00
C TYR A 79 1.51 -3.75 -9.79
N GLN A 80 2.24 -4.69 -9.24
CA GLN A 80 2.24 -6.06 -9.76
C GLN A 80 1.42 -6.93 -8.81
N ILE A 81 0.33 -7.54 -9.29
CA ILE A 81 -0.45 -8.54 -8.56
C ILE A 81 0.01 -9.91 -9.03
N ASN A 82 0.64 -10.69 -8.15
CA ASN A 82 0.89 -12.10 -8.39
C ASN A 82 -0.14 -12.91 -7.61
N LEU A 83 -0.98 -13.65 -8.32
CA LEU A 83 -1.89 -14.61 -7.71
C LEU A 83 -1.19 -15.95 -7.65
N ILE A 84 -1.03 -16.49 -6.45
CA ILE A 84 -0.49 -17.84 -6.24
C ILE A 84 -1.58 -18.70 -5.63
N ARG A 85 -1.83 -19.86 -6.23
CA ARG A 85 -2.73 -20.88 -5.67
C ARG A 85 -2.14 -21.37 -4.34
N ASP A 86 -2.91 -21.30 -3.26
CA ASP A 86 -2.50 -21.96 -2.01
C ASP A 86 -2.79 -23.46 -2.14
N ASN A 87 -1.80 -24.31 -1.88
CA ASN A 87 -1.85 -25.75 -2.18
C ASN A 87 -2.81 -26.54 -1.27
N THR A 88 -3.44 -25.88 -0.30
CA THR A 88 -4.29 -26.51 0.70
C THR A 88 -5.77 -26.52 0.33
N ASP A 89 -6.26 -25.57 -0.47
CA ASP A 89 -7.67 -25.47 -0.88
C ASP A 89 -7.85 -24.72 -2.20
N TYR A 90 -8.72 -25.24 -3.08
CA TYR A 90 -9.08 -24.64 -4.40
C TYR A 90 -9.75 -23.25 -4.30
N THR A 91 -9.94 -22.73 -3.10
CA THR A 91 -10.70 -21.50 -2.79
C THR A 91 -9.82 -20.42 -2.15
N SER A 92 -8.49 -20.54 -2.23
CA SER A 92 -7.58 -19.54 -1.66
C SER A 92 -6.46 -19.16 -2.61
N ALA A 93 -6.23 -17.86 -2.72
CA ALA A 93 -5.17 -17.26 -3.51
C ALA A 93 -4.36 -16.30 -2.64
N ARG A 94 -3.04 -16.40 -2.71
CA ARG A 94 -2.14 -15.39 -2.15
C ARG A 94 -1.89 -14.32 -3.19
N ILE A 95 -2.15 -13.07 -2.83
CA ILE A 95 -1.87 -11.90 -3.64
C ILE A 95 -0.58 -11.25 -3.15
N TYR A 96 0.38 -11.11 -4.05
CA TYR A 96 1.56 -10.26 -3.84
C TYR A 96 1.35 -8.96 -4.60
N LEU A 97 1.43 -7.84 -3.90
CA LEU A 97 1.51 -6.50 -4.45
C LEU A 97 2.96 -6.01 -4.41
N ASN A 98 3.58 -5.85 -5.57
CA ASN A 98 4.85 -5.14 -5.68
C ASN A 98 4.59 -3.66 -5.97
N LEU A 99 5.15 -2.77 -5.14
CA LEU A 99 4.91 -1.33 -5.17
C LEU A 99 6.21 -0.59 -5.54
N ASN A 100 6.25 -0.09 -6.77
CA ASN A 100 7.48 0.34 -7.44
C ASN A 100 8.16 1.57 -6.78
N LYS A 101 7.40 2.48 -6.18
CA LYS A 101 7.96 3.70 -5.58
C LYS A 101 8.75 3.47 -4.28
N SER A 102 8.63 2.28 -3.68
CA SER A 102 9.23 2.00 -2.37
C SER A 102 10.08 0.73 -2.35
N ASN A 103 10.26 0.05 -3.49
CA ASN A 103 10.77 -1.33 -3.55
C ASN A 103 10.14 -2.22 -2.46
N TYR A 104 8.85 -1.99 -2.19
CA TYR A 104 8.13 -2.61 -1.09
C TYR A 104 7.24 -3.70 -1.65
N THR A 105 7.48 -4.94 -1.20
CA THR A 105 6.59 -6.06 -1.48
C THR A 105 5.61 -6.20 -0.34
N TYR A 106 4.33 -6.03 -0.63
CA TYR A 106 3.23 -6.23 0.31
C TYR A 106 2.46 -7.46 -0.11
N SER A 107 2.21 -8.41 0.80
CA SER A 107 1.47 -9.64 0.47
C SER A 107 0.32 -9.87 1.44
N PHE A 108 -0.77 -10.41 0.91
CA PHE A 108 -1.94 -10.80 1.70
C PHE A 108 -2.66 -11.97 1.05
N ASN A 109 -3.43 -12.69 1.85
CA ASN A 109 -4.24 -13.81 1.39
C ASN A 109 -5.66 -13.35 1.08
N VAL A 110 -6.23 -13.89 0.01
CA VAL A 110 -7.63 -13.71 -0.37
C VAL A 110 -8.27 -15.09 -0.48
N GLN A 111 -9.39 -15.28 0.21
CA GLN A 111 -10.25 -16.44 0.04
C GLN A 111 -11.30 -16.12 -1.01
N THR A 112 -11.46 -16.98 -2.00
CA THR A 112 -12.32 -16.79 -3.17
C THR A 112 -13.09 -18.07 -3.48
N GLU A 113 -14.26 -17.97 -4.10
CA GLU A 113 -15.09 -19.15 -4.37
C GLU A 113 -14.58 -19.97 -5.59
N TYR A 114 -13.74 -19.37 -6.43
CA TYR A 114 -13.13 -19.99 -7.60
C TYR A 114 -11.62 -19.78 -7.64
N VAL A 115 -10.92 -20.72 -8.27
CA VAL A 115 -9.46 -20.74 -8.44
C VAL A 115 -9.01 -19.65 -9.39
N PHE A 116 -7.94 -18.94 -9.04
CA PHE A 116 -7.20 -18.07 -9.95
C PHE A 116 -6.02 -18.89 -10.51
N ASP A 117 -5.86 -18.92 -11.83
CA ASP A 117 -4.62 -19.41 -12.43
C ASP A 117 -3.45 -18.52 -12.00
N GLN A 118 -2.30 -19.14 -11.73
CA GLN A 118 -1.11 -18.40 -11.34
C GLN A 118 -0.73 -17.44 -12.47
N LYS A 119 -0.85 -16.16 -12.20
CA LYS A 119 -0.62 -15.13 -13.22
C LYS A 119 -0.16 -13.84 -12.56
N ASN A 120 0.73 -13.18 -13.28
CA ASN A 120 1.27 -11.89 -12.91
C ASN A 120 0.53 -10.84 -13.74
N PHE A 121 -0.02 -9.85 -13.06
CA PHE A 121 -0.73 -8.75 -13.70
C PHE A 121 -0.07 -7.44 -13.29
N ASN A 122 0.28 -6.63 -14.28
CA ASN A 122 0.83 -5.30 -14.07
C ASN A 122 -0.28 -4.27 -14.24
N PHE A 123 -0.39 -3.38 -13.25
CA PHE A 123 -1.37 -2.31 -13.23
C PHE A 123 -0.65 -0.99 -13.07
N SER A 124 -1.19 0.04 -13.70
CA SER A 124 -0.80 1.44 -13.49
C SER A 124 -1.78 2.08 -12.52
N SER A 125 -1.28 2.96 -11.65
CA SER A 125 -2.14 3.72 -10.76
C SER A 125 -3.06 4.68 -11.52
N GLY A 126 -4.27 4.88 -11.00
CA GLY A 126 -5.28 5.75 -11.62
C GLY A 126 -5.91 5.19 -12.88
N LYS A 127 -5.71 3.91 -13.18
CA LYS A 127 -6.34 3.21 -14.30
C LYS A 127 -7.42 2.24 -13.84
N LYS A 128 -8.38 2.00 -14.74
CA LYS A 128 -9.49 1.08 -14.52
C LYS A 128 -9.24 -0.23 -15.24
N TYR A 129 -9.52 -1.32 -14.55
CA TYR A 129 -9.33 -2.66 -15.06
C TYR A 129 -10.62 -3.46 -14.90
N ILE A 130 -10.92 -4.32 -15.87
CA ILE A 130 -11.99 -5.28 -15.80
C ILE A 130 -11.39 -6.60 -15.36
N VAL A 131 -11.82 -7.10 -14.21
CA VAL A 131 -11.49 -8.44 -13.72
C VAL A 131 -12.64 -9.37 -14.07
N ARG A 132 -12.37 -10.37 -14.90
CA ARG A 132 -13.35 -11.38 -15.35
C ARG A 132 -12.86 -12.78 -15.01
N ILE A 133 -13.79 -13.63 -14.59
CA ILE A 133 -13.56 -15.08 -14.48
C ILE A 133 -14.15 -15.74 -15.73
N THR A 134 -13.32 -16.49 -16.44
CA THR A 134 -13.74 -17.23 -17.64
C THR A 134 -14.29 -18.60 -17.27
N TYR A 135 -15.01 -19.22 -18.22
CA TYR A 135 -15.59 -20.56 -18.07
C TYR A 135 -14.57 -21.68 -17.79
N ASP A 136 -13.28 -21.44 -18.07
CA ASP A 136 -12.18 -22.36 -17.73
C ASP A 136 -11.67 -22.16 -16.29
N ASN A 137 -12.35 -21.38 -15.44
CA ASN A 137 -11.83 -20.88 -14.16
C ASN A 137 -10.51 -20.11 -14.30
N LYS A 138 -10.30 -19.43 -15.43
CA LYS A 138 -9.14 -18.56 -15.63
C LYS A 138 -9.51 -17.13 -15.35
N THR A 139 -8.58 -16.39 -14.78
CA THR A 139 -8.76 -14.96 -14.54
C THR A 139 -8.21 -14.18 -15.72
N MET A 140 -9.09 -13.36 -16.30
CA MET A 140 -8.73 -12.38 -17.31
C MET A 140 -8.82 -11.00 -16.69
N ILE A 141 -7.75 -10.23 -16.82
CA ILE A 141 -7.73 -8.83 -16.41
C ILE A 141 -7.38 -8.02 -17.64
N GLN A 142 -8.23 -7.05 -17.96
CA GLN A 142 -8.10 -6.20 -19.14
C GLN A 142 -8.20 -4.74 -18.71
N GLU A 143 -7.25 -3.91 -19.15
CA GLU A 143 -7.35 -2.45 -19.01
C GLU A 143 -8.54 -1.94 -19.84
N ARG A 144 -9.33 -1.02 -19.26
CA ARG A 144 -10.49 -0.44 -19.93
C ARG A 144 -10.12 0.79 -20.76
#